data_AF-A0A396J9G6-F1
#
_entry.id   AF-A0A396J9G6-F1
#
_cell.length_a   1.000
_cell.length_b   1.000
_cell.length_c   1.000
_cell.angle_alpha   90.00
_cell.angle_beta   90.00
_cell.angle_gamma   90.00
#
_symmetry.space_group_name_H-M   'P 1'
#
loop_
_entity.id
_entity.type
_entity.pdbx_description
1 polymer ?
#
loop_
_entity_poly.entity_id
_entity_poly.type
_entity_poly.pdbx_seq_one_letter_code
_entity_poly.pdbx_strand_id
1 'polypeptide(L)'
;MVHKCDFLSDVLFQPNLLEVLMNLEELDVEDFNSLEAVFNLRGEFAKYIVVQNSTQLKKLKLSNLPKLKHVSKEDPHYPMRFQNLSDVSVAECKSLISFFPLSVSRDMMQLQSLQASNCGIQEIVAKEGTKEIVKFVFPRLTSLTLEYLPKLKAFFLGVHSLQCKSLKTIKLFSCPNIELFKAEPLRLQEST
;
A
#
# COMPACT_ATOMS: atom_id res chain seq x y z
N MET A 1 18.90 2.99 2.25
CA MET A 1 18.97 2.32 0.94
C MET A 1 19.39 0.87 1.16
N VAL A 2 18.63 -0.08 0.62
CA VAL A 2 18.93 -1.52 0.59
C VAL A 2 19.05 -1.89 -0.88
N HIS A 3 20.20 -2.43 -1.29
CA HIS A 3 20.49 -2.69 -2.70
C HIS A 3 21.26 -4.00 -2.85
N LYS A 4 20.78 -4.92 -3.71
CA LYS A 4 21.45 -6.22 -3.99
C LYS A 4 21.74 -7.06 -2.75
N CYS A 5 20.78 -7.13 -1.85
CA CYS A 5 20.92 -7.84 -0.58
C CYS A 5 20.36 -9.28 -0.65
N ASP A 6 20.72 -10.06 -1.66
CA ASP A 6 20.15 -11.42 -1.88
C ASP A 6 20.47 -12.45 -0.77
N PHE A 7 21.40 -12.11 0.13
CA PHE A 7 21.72 -12.92 1.33
C PHE A 7 20.78 -12.67 2.51
N LEU A 8 19.97 -11.60 2.46
CA LEU A 8 19.00 -11.30 3.51
C LEU A 8 17.79 -12.22 3.40
N SER A 9 17.07 -12.31 4.52
CA SER A 9 15.79 -13.01 4.65
C SER A 9 14.79 -12.56 3.58
N ASP A 10 13.81 -13.41 3.27
CA ASP A 10 12.67 -13.08 2.40
C ASP A 10 11.76 -11.97 2.99
N VAL A 11 12.09 -11.51 4.20
CA VAL A 11 11.50 -10.38 4.90
C VAL A 11 12.59 -9.39 5.34
N LEU A 12 12.40 -8.10 5.06
CA LEU A 12 13.35 -7.06 5.46
C LEU A 12 13.16 -6.58 6.92
N PHE A 13 11.94 -6.22 7.31
CA PHE A 13 11.61 -5.74 8.65
C PHE A 13 10.82 -6.80 9.42
N GLN A 14 11.48 -7.36 10.43
CA GLN A 14 10.94 -8.30 11.41
C GLN A 14 10.80 -7.61 12.79
N PRO A 15 10.10 -8.21 13.78
CA PRO A 15 9.84 -7.57 15.06
C PRO A 15 11.10 -7.09 15.83
N ASN A 16 12.24 -7.73 15.62
CA ASN A 16 13.53 -7.34 16.20
C ASN A 16 14.12 -6.03 15.61
N LEU A 17 13.56 -5.52 14.50
CA LEU A 17 13.97 -4.28 13.85
C LEU A 17 12.95 -3.14 14.03
N LEU A 18 12.00 -3.29 14.96
CA LEU A 18 10.95 -2.29 15.21
C LEU A 18 11.51 -0.92 15.60
N GLU A 19 12.53 -0.86 16.44
CA GLU A 19 13.15 0.42 16.85
C GLU A 19 13.76 1.17 15.67
N VAL A 20 14.34 0.45 14.71
CA VAL A 20 14.87 1.05 13.48
C VAL A 20 13.71 1.62 12.67
N LEU A 21 12.64 0.84 12.49
CA LEU A 21 11.46 1.25 11.74
C LEU A 21 10.73 2.45 12.37
N MET A 22 10.73 2.55 13.70
CA MET A 22 10.16 3.69 14.44
C MET A 22 10.97 4.99 14.27
N ASN A 23 12.19 4.94 13.74
CA ASN A 23 13.00 6.14 13.49
C ASN A 23 13.23 6.41 11.99
N LEU A 24 12.96 5.42 11.14
CA LEU A 24 13.24 5.49 9.72
C LEU A 24 12.22 6.40 9.00
N GLU A 25 12.72 7.43 8.30
CA GLU A 25 11.88 8.33 7.52
C GLU A 25 11.80 7.98 6.03
N GLU A 26 12.86 7.38 5.47
CA GLU A 26 12.92 7.02 4.05
C GLU A 26 13.48 5.61 3.87
N LEU A 27 12.78 4.80 3.08
CA LEU A 27 13.18 3.45 2.72
C LEU A 27 13.22 3.31 1.21
N ASP A 28 14.40 3.05 0.67
CA ASP A 28 14.63 2.68 -0.74
C ASP A 28 15.17 1.25 -0.78
N VAL A 29 14.46 0.36 -1.47
CA VAL A 29 14.84 -1.06 -1.66
C VAL A 29 14.89 -1.35 -3.15
N GLU A 30 16.06 -1.76 -3.64
CA GLU A 30 16.33 -1.99 -5.05
C GLU A 30 17.05 -3.32 -5.28
N ASP A 31 16.77 -3.98 -6.41
CA ASP A 31 17.49 -5.16 -6.89
C ASP A 31 17.59 -6.28 -5.85
N PHE A 32 16.46 -6.73 -5.29
CA PHE A 32 16.42 -7.76 -4.25
C PHE A 32 15.56 -8.94 -4.70
N ASN A 33 16.23 -10.03 -5.10
CA ASN A 33 15.63 -11.13 -5.85
C ASN A 33 14.83 -12.11 -4.98
N SER A 34 15.15 -12.21 -3.69
CA SER A 34 14.51 -13.13 -2.74
C SER A 34 13.44 -12.50 -1.86
N LEU A 35 13.31 -11.16 -1.85
CA LEU A 35 12.38 -10.46 -0.96
C LEU A 35 10.92 -10.76 -1.32
N GLU A 36 10.18 -11.37 -0.39
CA GLU A 36 8.75 -11.66 -0.55
C GLU A 36 7.85 -10.63 0.15
N ALA A 37 8.34 -10.02 1.26
CA ALA A 37 7.65 -8.94 1.95
C ALA A 37 8.62 -7.91 2.55
N VAL A 38 8.26 -6.62 2.53
CA VAL A 38 9.09 -5.58 3.16
C VAL A 38 8.92 -5.61 4.67
N PHE A 39 7.67 -5.64 5.14
CA PHE A 39 7.32 -5.67 6.56
C PHE A 39 6.63 -6.99 6.92
N ASN A 40 7.12 -7.69 7.94
CA ASN A 40 6.41 -8.80 8.58
C ASN A 40 6.53 -8.64 10.09
N LEU A 41 5.51 -8.04 10.68
CA LEU A 41 5.51 -7.63 12.08
C LEU A 41 4.53 -8.47 12.91
N ARG A 42 4.20 -9.67 12.43
CA ARG A 42 3.41 -10.65 13.17
C ARG A 42 4.20 -11.20 14.36
N GLY A 43 3.59 -11.25 15.55
CA GLY A 43 4.19 -11.88 16.73
C GLY A 43 3.77 -11.27 18.06
N GLU A 44 4.06 -11.97 19.17
CA GLU A 44 3.63 -11.70 20.56
C GLU A 44 4.10 -10.37 21.20
N PHE A 45 4.51 -9.38 20.40
CA PHE A 45 4.81 -8.03 20.86
C PHE A 45 3.56 -7.18 21.12
N ALA A 46 2.39 -7.67 20.70
CA ALA A 46 1.09 -7.03 20.92
C ALA A 46 0.69 -6.83 22.40
N LYS A 47 1.42 -7.42 23.36
CA LYS A 47 1.14 -7.25 24.81
C LYS A 47 1.94 -6.15 25.50
N TYR A 48 3.06 -5.67 24.94
CA TYR A 48 4.00 -4.80 25.69
C TYR A 48 4.13 -3.36 25.17
N ILE A 49 3.62 -3.03 23.98
CA ILE A 49 3.71 -1.65 23.45
C ILE A 49 2.35 -1.22 22.87
N VAL A 50 1.47 -0.74 23.74
CA VAL A 50 0.19 -0.10 23.32
C VAL A 50 0.39 1.40 23.04
N VAL A 51 1.61 1.94 23.15
CA VAL A 51 1.80 3.40 23.11
C VAL A 51 2.28 3.95 21.77
N GLN A 52 3.05 3.19 20.97
CA GLN A 52 3.58 3.69 19.68
C GLN A 52 3.70 2.58 18.61
N ASN A 53 2.62 2.31 17.88
CA ASN A 53 2.62 1.45 16.69
C ASN A 53 2.69 2.25 15.37
N SER A 54 3.22 3.48 15.40
CA SER A 54 3.28 4.38 14.24
C SER A 54 4.71 4.55 13.77
N THR A 55 4.93 4.41 12.46
CA THR A 55 6.24 4.63 11.84
C THR A 55 6.48 6.12 11.58
N GLN A 56 7.75 6.51 11.51
CA GLN A 56 8.14 7.84 11.03
C GLN A 56 8.35 7.85 9.51
N LEU A 57 8.05 6.74 8.83
CA LEU A 57 8.30 6.56 7.41
C LEU A 57 7.44 7.52 6.59
N LYS A 58 8.12 8.39 5.84
CA LYS A 58 7.55 9.40 4.93
C LYS A 58 7.64 8.94 3.49
N LYS A 59 8.74 8.26 3.11
CA LYS A 59 8.95 7.82 1.72
C LYS A 59 9.28 6.34 1.63
N LEU A 60 8.59 5.66 0.72
CA LEU A 60 8.83 4.26 0.38
C LEU A 60 9.07 4.13 -1.12
N LYS A 61 10.27 3.71 -1.49
CA LYS A 61 10.65 3.40 -2.87
C LYS A 61 11.06 1.94 -2.98
N LEU A 62 10.43 1.22 -3.89
CA LEU A 62 10.63 -0.21 -4.12
C LEU A 62 10.88 -0.42 -5.60
N SER A 63 12.04 -0.96 -5.98
CA SER A 63 12.40 -1.13 -7.38
C SER A 63 13.00 -2.51 -7.66
N ASN A 64 12.57 -3.14 -8.75
CA ASN A 64 13.10 -4.42 -9.21
C ASN A 64 13.14 -5.50 -8.12
N LEU A 65 11.96 -5.81 -7.57
CA LEU A 65 11.78 -6.83 -6.53
C LEU A 65 10.92 -7.98 -7.10
N PRO A 66 11.53 -8.91 -7.86
CA PRO A 66 10.77 -9.86 -8.69
C PRO A 66 9.91 -10.83 -7.89
N LYS A 67 10.24 -11.12 -6.63
CA LYS A 67 9.47 -12.00 -5.74
C LYS A 67 8.60 -11.27 -4.72
N LEU A 68 8.60 -9.94 -4.70
CA LEU A 68 7.80 -9.18 -3.73
C LEU A 68 6.32 -9.42 -4.00
N LYS A 69 5.62 -10.03 -3.03
CA LYS A 69 4.18 -10.32 -3.14
C LYS A 69 3.33 -9.30 -2.40
N HIS A 70 3.83 -8.82 -1.26
CA HIS A 70 3.14 -7.91 -0.35
C HIS A 70 4.13 -6.88 0.19
N VAL A 71 3.75 -5.60 0.26
CA VAL A 71 4.56 -4.62 0.99
C VAL A 71 4.58 -4.94 2.48
N SER A 72 3.41 -5.26 3.07
CA SER A 72 3.30 -5.65 4.47
C SER A 72 2.48 -6.93 4.66
N LYS A 73 3.00 -7.85 5.49
CA LYS A 73 2.34 -9.05 6.02
C LYS A 73 2.01 -8.81 7.50
N GLU A 74 0.96 -8.06 7.81
CA GLU A 74 0.59 -7.71 9.19
C GLU A 74 -0.51 -8.58 9.79
N ASP A 75 -0.64 -8.52 11.12
CA ASP A 75 -1.79 -9.04 11.85
C ASP A 75 -2.92 -7.99 11.79
N PRO A 76 -4.10 -8.32 11.26
CA PRO A 76 -5.25 -7.40 11.21
C PRO A 76 -5.66 -6.82 12.57
N HIS A 77 -5.34 -7.49 13.68
CA HIS A 77 -5.67 -7.03 15.03
C HIS A 77 -4.69 -5.96 15.54
N TYR A 78 -3.46 -5.93 15.03
CA TYR A 78 -2.41 -5.00 15.46
C TYR A 78 -1.63 -4.46 14.27
N PRO A 79 -2.30 -3.70 13.36
CA PRO A 79 -1.63 -3.13 12.21
C PRO A 79 -0.63 -2.06 12.66
N MET A 80 0.49 -2.01 11.96
CA MET A 80 1.43 -0.91 12.02
C MET A 80 0.88 0.27 11.23
N ARG A 81 0.97 1.45 11.82
CA ARG A 81 0.40 2.67 11.25
C ARG A 81 1.46 3.41 10.44
N PHE A 82 1.20 3.58 9.15
CA PHE A 82 2.03 4.35 8.22
C PHE A 82 1.47 5.77 8.05
N GLN A 83 1.16 6.44 9.16
CA GLN A 83 0.44 7.72 9.16
C GLN A 83 1.22 8.86 8.50
N ASN A 84 2.55 8.81 8.58
CA ASN A 84 3.43 9.83 8.04
C ASN A 84 3.79 9.61 6.57
N LEU A 85 3.40 8.47 5.99
CA LEU A 85 3.79 8.09 4.64
C LEU A 85 3.14 9.04 3.63
N SER A 86 3.98 9.84 2.98
CA SER A 86 3.57 10.86 2.01
C SER A 86 3.83 10.42 0.58
N ASP A 87 4.87 9.63 0.33
CA ASP A 87 5.31 9.28 -1.01
C ASP A 87 5.57 7.79 -1.13
N VAL A 88 4.92 7.16 -2.11
CA VAL A 88 5.10 5.74 -2.43
C VAL A 88 5.40 5.59 -3.91
N SER A 89 6.52 4.95 -4.24
CA SER A 89 6.92 4.64 -5.60
C SER A 89 7.32 3.18 -5.72
N VAL A 90 6.70 2.46 -6.65
CA VAL A 90 6.99 1.04 -6.90
C VAL A 90 7.23 0.81 -8.38
N ALA A 91 8.38 0.25 -8.74
CA ALA A 91 8.73 -0.04 -10.13
C ALA A 91 9.27 -1.46 -10.31
N GLU A 92 8.93 -2.12 -11.41
CA GLU A 92 9.50 -3.43 -11.78
C GLU A 92 9.20 -4.57 -10.77
N CYS A 93 8.15 -4.45 -9.97
CA CYS A 93 7.73 -5.45 -8.97
C CYS A 93 6.61 -6.34 -9.55
N LYS A 94 6.99 -7.31 -10.39
CA LYS A 94 6.05 -8.11 -11.20
C LYS A 94 5.19 -9.12 -10.41
N SER A 95 5.62 -9.50 -9.21
CA SER A 95 4.87 -10.38 -8.32
C SER A 95 3.95 -9.64 -7.33
N LEU A 96 4.06 -8.31 -7.25
CA LEU A 96 3.33 -7.52 -6.27
C LEU A 96 1.85 -7.48 -6.65
N ILE A 97 0.97 -7.89 -5.74
CA ILE A 97 -0.48 -8.03 -6.02
C ILE A 97 -1.23 -6.74 -5.67
N SER A 98 -0.84 -6.08 -4.59
CA SER A 98 -1.43 -4.84 -4.08
C SER A 98 -0.36 -4.01 -3.35
N PHE A 99 -0.55 -2.69 -3.24
CA PHE A 99 0.39 -1.85 -2.49
C PHE A 99 0.25 -2.09 -0.99
N PHE A 100 -0.96 -1.92 -0.45
CA PHE A 100 -1.18 -2.01 0.98
C PHE A 100 -2.45 -2.80 1.28
N PRO A 101 -2.47 -3.54 2.41
CA PRO A 101 -3.70 -4.05 2.95
C PRO A 101 -4.65 -2.91 3.36
N LEU A 102 -5.95 -3.22 3.43
CA LEU A 102 -6.98 -2.28 3.87
C LEU A 102 -6.71 -1.73 5.27
N SER A 103 -6.32 -2.59 6.22
CA SER A 103 -5.97 -2.26 7.60
C SER A 103 -4.94 -1.13 7.71
N VAL A 104 -3.88 -1.20 6.91
CA VAL A 104 -2.83 -0.17 6.83
C VAL A 104 -3.34 1.10 6.13
N SER A 105 -4.07 0.94 5.03
CA SER A 105 -4.49 2.06 4.18
C SER A 105 -5.45 3.03 4.86
N ARG A 106 -6.19 2.57 5.88
CA ARG A 106 -7.15 3.39 6.66
C ARG A 106 -6.49 4.59 7.36
N ASP A 107 -5.23 4.47 7.75
CA ASP A 107 -4.53 5.47 8.55
C ASP A 107 -3.56 6.35 7.75
N MET A 108 -3.42 6.12 6.44
CA MET A 108 -2.48 6.81 5.55
C MET A 108 -2.97 8.22 5.14
N MET A 109 -3.26 9.05 6.13
CA MET A 109 -3.88 10.37 5.93
C MET A 109 -2.94 11.40 5.30
N GLN A 110 -1.62 11.16 5.32
CA GLN A 110 -0.59 12.04 4.77
C GLN A 110 -0.15 11.67 3.36
N LEU A 111 -0.69 10.60 2.75
CA LEU A 111 -0.29 10.19 1.41
C LEU A 111 -0.59 11.30 0.40
N GLN A 112 0.44 11.78 -0.29
CA GLN A 112 0.39 12.86 -1.28
C GLN A 112 0.66 12.36 -2.69
N SER A 113 1.53 11.36 -2.84
CA SER A 113 2.03 10.86 -4.13
C SER A 113 2.05 9.34 -4.13
N LEU A 114 1.39 8.74 -5.12
CA LEU A 114 1.41 7.30 -5.36
C LEU A 114 1.80 7.02 -6.81
N GLN A 115 2.87 6.23 -6.98
CA GLN A 115 3.42 5.90 -8.30
C GLN A 115 3.65 4.40 -8.42
N ALA A 116 3.17 3.80 -9.52
CA ALA A 116 3.53 2.44 -9.90
C ALA A 116 3.88 2.34 -11.39
N SER A 117 4.95 1.60 -11.69
CA SER A 117 5.34 1.29 -13.07
C SER A 117 5.76 -0.17 -13.26
N ASN A 118 5.25 -0.84 -14.29
CA ASN A 118 5.62 -2.21 -14.66
C ASN A 118 5.50 -3.25 -13.51
N CYS A 119 4.39 -3.20 -12.79
CA CYS A 119 4.11 -4.05 -11.62
C CYS A 119 2.97 -5.04 -11.87
N GLY A 120 2.93 -6.12 -11.07
CA GLY A 120 1.89 -7.16 -11.13
C GLY A 120 0.55 -6.79 -10.49
N ILE A 121 0.37 -5.52 -10.11
CA ILE A 121 -0.68 -5.06 -9.20
C ILE A 121 -2.05 -5.23 -9.84
N GLN A 122 -3.00 -5.77 -9.06
CA GLN A 122 -4.40 -5.97 -9.47
C GLN A 122 -5.33 -4.90 -8.88
N GLU A 123 -5.03 -4.46 -7.67
CA GLU A 123 -5.74 -3.40 -6.94
C GLU A 123 -4.74 -2.60 -6.12
N ILE A 124 -4.99 -1.29 -5.93
CA ILE A 124 -4.06 -0.46 -5.15
C ILE A 124 -4.13 -0.84 -3.67
N VAL A 125 -5.34 -0.93 -3.12
CA VAL A 125 -5.61 -1.34 -1.74
C VAL A 125 -6.23 -2.73 -1.74
N ALA A 126 -5.65 -3.65 -0.97
CA ALA A 126 -6.12 -5.04 -0.88
C ALA A 126 -7.40 -5.16 -0.04
N LYS A 127 -8.39 -5.94 -0.49
CA LYS A 127 -9.58 -6.24 0.33
C LYS A 127 -9.25 -7.29 1.41
N GLU A 128 -9.59 -6.99 2.68
CA GLU A 128 -9.35 -7.90 3.81
C GLU A 128 -10.65 -8.41 4.42
N GLY A 129 -11.37 -9.32 3.74
CA GLY A 129 -12.48 -10.09 4.34
C GLY A 129 -13.68 -9.33 4.92
N THR A 130 -13.67 -7.99 4.96
CA THR A 130 -14.72 -7.18 5.58
C THR A 130 -15.94 -7.10 4.65
N LYS A 131 -17.13 -7.35 5.20
CA LYS A 131 -18.43 -7.15 4.53
C LYS A 131 -18.94 -5.71 4.59
N GLU A 132 -18.26 -4.86 5.37
CA GLU A 132 -18.66 -3.46 5.56
C GLU A 132 -18.31 -2.58 4.37
N ILE A 133 -19.12 -1.53 4.15
CA ILE A 133 -18.80 -0.44 3.22
C ILE A 133 -17.63 0.33 3.82
N VAL A 134 -16.44 0.18 3.23
CA VAL A 134 -15.24 0.83 3.73
C VAL A 134 -15.11 2.19 3.07
N LYS A 135 -15.21 3.25 3.86
CA LYS A 135 -14.82 4.59 3.45
C LYS A 135 -13.33 4.77 3.73
N PHE A 136 -12.48 4.54 2.75
CA PHE A 136 -11.10 5.00 2.80
C PHE A 136 -10.95 6.26 1.95
N VAL A 137 -10.27 7.24 2.53
CA VAL A 137 -10.05 8.55 1.94
C VAL A 137 -8.55 8.75 2.04
N PHE A 138 -7.89 9.00 0.90
CA PHE A 138 -6.55 9.61 0.92
C PHE A 138 -6.76 11.12 0.78
N PRO A 139 -7.07 11.84 1.87
CA PRO A 139 -7.55 13.21 1.79
C PRO A 139 -6.51 14.17 1.21
N ARG A 140 -5.23 13.80 1.31
CA ARG A 140 -4.08 14.61 0.85
C ARG A 140 -3.47 14.10 -0.45
N LEU A 141 -4.00 13.03 -1.07
CA LEU A 141 -3.44 12.51 -2.31
C LEU A 141 -3.62 13.56 -3.41
N THR A 142 -2.51 14.06 -3.95
CA THR A 142 -2.48 15.10 -4.98
C THR A 142 -2.04 14.56 -6.34
N SER A 143 -1.26 13.48 -6.36
CA SER A 143 -0.69 12.89 -7.57
C SER A 143 -0.83 11.37 -7.57
N LEU A 144 -1.40 10.84 -8.65
CA LEU A 144 -1.47 9.41 -8.95
C LEU A 144 -0.87 9.14 -10.33
N THR A 145 0.20 8.35 -10.40
CA THR A 145 0.85 7.97 -11.67
C THR A 145 0.94 6.46 -11.77
N LEU A 146 0.27 5.89 -12.78
CA LEU A 146 0.18 4.45 -13.00
C LEU A 146 0.60 4.13 -14.44
N GLU A 147 1.63 3.32 -14.60
CA GLU A 147 2.26 3.06 -15.90
C GLU A 147 2.48 1.56 -16.10
N TYR A 148 2.11 1.04 -17.27
CA TYR A 148 2.35 -0.36 -17.66
C TYR A 148 1.84 -1.37 -16.60
N LEU A 149 0.59 -1.20 -16.17
CA LEU A 149 -0.06 -2.06 -15.18
C LEU A 149 -1.17 -2.90 -15.85
N PRO A 150 -0.83 -3.99 -16.57
CA PRO A 150 -1.80 -4.74 -17.38
C PRO A 150 -2.86 -5.47 -16.53
N LYS A 151 -2.54 -5.78 -15.27
CA LYS A 151 -3.43 -6.53 -14.35
C LYS A 151 -4.30 -5.62 -13.49
N LEU A 152 -4.07 -4.31 -13.48
CA LEU A 152 -4.76 -3.37 -12.61
C LEU A 152 -6.22 -3.21 -13.05
N LYS A 153 -7.15 -3.51 -12.14
CA LYS A 153 -8.59 -3.47 -12.39
C LYS A 153 -9.29 -2.32 -11.69
N ALA A 154 -8.90 -2.03 -10.45
CA ALA A 154 -9.56 -1.01 -9.64
C ALA A 154 -8.59 -0.37 -8.65
N PHE A 155 -9.01 0.75 -8.08
CA PHE A 155 -8.33 1.31 -6.91
C PHE A 155 -8.52 0.39 -5.68
N PHE A 156 -9.74 -0.12 -5.50
CA PHE A 156 -10.12 -1.09 -4.46
C PHE A 156 -11.30 -1.94 -4.96
N LEU A 157 -11.28 -3.26 -4.73
CA LEU A 157 -12.35 -4.15 -5.15
C LEU A 157 -13.46 -4.26 -4.07
N GLY A 158 -14.36 -3.28 -4.00
CA GLY A 158 -15.54 -3.29 -3.10
C GLY A 158 -16.47 -2.09 -3.28
N VAL A 159 -17.56 -2.01 -2.51
CA VAL A 159 -18.41 -0.80 -2.47
C VAL A 159 -17.66 0.26 -1.67
N HIS A 160 -17.15 1.28 -2.36
CA HIS A 160 -16.39 2.36 -1.76
C HIS A 160 -16.68 3.66 -2.50
N SER A 161 -16.63 4.78 -1.79
CA SER A 161 -16.53 6.09 -2.42
C SER A 161 -15.07 6.53 -2.38
N LEU A 162 -14.40 6.49 -3.53
CA LEU A 162 -13.06 7.05 -3.62
C LEU A 162 -13.18 8.58 -3.52
N GLN A 163 -12.82 9.14 -2.37
CA GLN A 163 -12.89 10.59 -2.11
C GLN A 163 -11.49 11.21 -2.04
N CYS A 164 -10.74 11.20 -3.13
CA CYS A 164 -9.46 11.92 -3.21
C CYS A 164 -9.71 13.41 -3.51
N LYS A 165 -10.28 14.16 -2.56
CA LYS A 165 -10.69 15.57 -2.78
C LYS A 165 -9.54 16.51 -3.15
N SER A 166 -8.31 16.14 -2.80
CA SER A 166 -7.11 16.94 -3.11
C SER A 166 -6.39 16.49 -4.38
N LEU A 167 -6.94 15.53 -5.14
CA LEU A 167 -6.28 14.96 -6.31
C LEU A 167 -6.22 16.00 -7.43
N LYS A 168 -5.00 16.35 -7.84
CA LYS A 168 -4.74 17.36 -8.88
C LYS A 168 -4.29 16.73 -10.18
N THR A 169 -3.53 15.63 -10.10
CA THR A 169 -2.91 14.99 -11.25
C THR A 169 -3.18 13.49 -11.26
N ILE A 170 -3.66 13.00 -12.39
CA ILE A 170 -3.78 11.57 -12.70
C ILE A 170 -3.06 11.32 -14.01
N LYS A 171 -2.09 10.40 -14.01
CA LYS A 171 -1.38 9.93 -15.20
C LYS A 171 -1.60 8.43 -15.32
N LEU A 172 -2.20 8.00 -16.43
CA LEU A 172 -2.43 6.60 -16.74
C LEU A 172 -1.80 6.28 -18.09
N PHE A 173 -0.84 5.37 -18.11
CA PHE A 173 -0.18 4.93 -19.33
C PHE A 173 -0.20 3.40 -19.40
N SER A 174 -0.77 2.83 -20.45
CA SER A 174 -0.79 1.37 -20.65
C SER A 174 -1.42 0.59 -19.47
N CYS A 175 -2.59 1.04 -19.00
CA CYS A 175 -3.41 0.39 -17.96
C CYS A 175 -4.78 -0.04 -18.55
N PRO A 176 -4.86 -1.10 -19.37
CA PRO A 176 -6.02 -1.37 -20.23
C PRO A 176 -7.31 -1.75 -19.49
N ASN A 177 -7.22 -2.24 -18.25
CA ASN A 177 -8.36 -2.81 -17.51
C ASN A 177 -8.85 -1.94 -16.34
N ILE A 178 -8.35 -0.71 -16.22
CA ILE A 178 -8.55 0.10 -15.01
C ILE A 178 -9.91 0.80 -14.97
N GLU A 179 -10.61 0.65 -13.84
CA GLU A 179 -11.86 1.33 -13.53
C GLU A 179 -11.72 2.07 -12.18
N LEU A 180 -11.14 3.28 -12.19
CA LEU A 180 -10.86 4.04 -10.95
C LEU A 180 -12.10 4.63 -10.27
N PHE A 181 -13.11 5.02 -11.06
CA PHE A 181 -14.24 5.82 -10.61
C PHE A 181 -15.55 5.25 -11.13
N LYS A 182 -15.89 4.02 -10.73
CA LYS A 182 -17.26 3.55 -10.90
C LYS A 182 -18.16 4.34 -9.93
N ALA A 183 -18.91 5.29 -10.47
CA ALA A 183 -20.07 5.84 -9.78
C ALA A 183 -21.13 4.73 -9.73
N GLU A 184 -21.50 4.28 -8.53
CA GLU A 184 -22.75 3.53 -8.40
C GLU A 184 -23.90 4.51 -8.68
N PRO A 185 -24.85 4.17 -9.57
CA PRO A 185 -26.11 4.91 -9.63
C PRO A 185 -26.73 4.83 -8.24
N LEU A 186 -27.08 5.98 -7.67
CA LEU A 186 -27.93 6.03 -6.48
C LEU A 186 -29.16 5.18 -6.79
N ARG A 187 -29.29 4.00 -6.16
CA ARG A 187 -30.59 3.34 -6.10
C ARG A 187 -31.45 4.25 -5.23
N LEU A 188 -32.21 5.13 -5.87
CA LEU A 188 -33.37 5.76 -5.25
C LEU A 188 -34.18 4.60 -4.68
N GLN A 189 -34.21 4.47 -3.35
CA GLN A 189 -35.27 3.72 -2.72
C GLN A 189 -36.54 4.52 -3.01
N GLU A 190 -37.23 4.15 -4.07
CA GLU A 190 -38.62 4.54 -4.25
C GLU A 190 -39.38 3.91 -3.08
N SER A 191 -39.74 4.77 -2.14
CA SER A 191 -40.69 4.51 -1.08
C SER A 191 -42.00 3.97 -1.68
N THR A 192 -42.45 2.82 -1.20
CA THR A 192 -43.87 2.44 -1.23
C THR A 192 -44.26 2.05 0.19
#